data_AF-A0AAW2L5X1-F1
#
_entry.id   AF-A0AAW2L5X1-F1
#
_cell.length_a   1.000
_cell.length_b   1.000
_cell.length_c   1.000
_cell.angle_alpha   90.00
_cell.angle_beta   90.00
_cell.angle_gamma   90.00
#
_symmetry.space_group_name_H-M   'P 1'
#
loop_
_entity.id
_entity.type
_entity.pdbx_description
1 polymer ?
#
loop_
_entity_poly.entity_id
_entity_poly.type
_entity_poly.pdbx_seq_one_letter_code
_entity_poly.pdbx_strand_id
1 'polypeptide(L)'
;MAKILTTDYGSFLTVFHVTDQQGQKVSDSRTIAHREGPKGHTSGILKTSPGKRVGVNSMGDYTAIELIGRDRPGLLSEISAVLANLHINVVAAEVWTHNRRIACVLYVNDDTTNRAVDDESRLSAMEEQLKNLLRGCGNDDKAGHTSVSLGSTHVDRRLHQLLFSDRDYEGTFAANEPDSPIVPKVTVDRCEEKDYSVVTVRCKDRPKLMFDIVCTLTDLQYVVFHATVSSDGPYASQEYYIRHMDGCTLETEGEKEKVIKCLEAAIRRRISEGLSLELCAKDRVGLLSEVTRVLRENGLSVTRAGVTTVGEQAMNVFYVSDASGKPVDAKTIEELRKEIGQTMRLNVKKAPTNTKALEASGWAKTSFFFGSLLEKFLT
;
A
#
# COMPACT_ATOMS: atom_id res chain seq x y z
N MET A 1 1.64 20.50 -2.68
CA MET A 1 1.27 20.46 -1.25
C MET A 1 1.65 19.10 -0.69
N ALA A 2 2.63 19.04 0.21
CA ALA A 2 2.85 17.89 1.09
C ALA A 2 3.05 18.47 2.50
N LYS A 3 2.20 18.06 3.44
CA LYS A 3 2.31 18.36 4.88
C LYS A 3 2.79 17.10 5.58
N ILE A 4 3.82 17.22 6.41
CA ILE A 4 4.16 16.23 7.44
C ILE A 4 4.16 16.99 8.76
N LEU A 5 3.32 16.53 9.68
CA LEU A 5 3.26 17.00 11.07
C LEU A 5 4.28 16.21 11.89
N THR A 6 5.03 16.90 12.74
CA THR A 6 6.04 16.33 13.65
C THR A 6 5.53 16.47 15.08
N THR A 7 5.69 15.43 15.90
CA THR A 7 5.53 15.52 17.36
C THR A 7 6.83 15.10 18.04
N ASP A 8 7.23 15.90 19.02
CA ASP A 8 8.54 15.91 19.67
C ASP A 8 8.84 14.61 20.43
N TYR A 9 10.05 14.07 20.24
CA TYR A 9 11.04 13.79 21.30
C TYR A 9 12.39 13.43 20.62
N GLY A 10 13.48 14.09 21.00
CA GLY A 10 14.86 13.70 20.66
C GLY A 10 15.47 14.41 19.45
N SER A 11 16.37 15.34 19.72
CA SER A 11 17.05 16.29 18.83
C SER A 11 17.88 15.66 17.70
N PHE A 12 17.39 15.80 16.46
CA PHE A 12 18.17 15.80 15.21
C PHE A 12 17.63 16.92 14.33
N LEU A 13 18.50 17.81 13.86
CA LEU A 13 18.10 18.99 13.07
C LEU A 13 17.82 18.55 11.63
N THR A 14 16.54 18.40 11.29
CA THR A 14 16.11 18.12 9.91
C THR A 14 15.98 19.44 9.15
N VAL A 15 16.83 19.67 8.15
CA VAL A 15 16.78 20.88 7.33
C VAL A 15 16.08 20.57 6.00
N PHE A 16 14.90 21.16 5.81
CA PHE A 16 14.18 21.12 4.53
C PHE A 16 14.58 22.32 3.68
N HIS A 17 15.02 22.06 2.45
CA HIS A 17 15.16 23.09 1.42
C HIS A 17 14.07 22.89 0.37
N VAL A 18 12.98 23.65 0.53
CA VAL A 18 11.92 23.74 -0.48
C VAL A 18 12.15 25.03 -1.27
N THR A 19 12.40 24.89 -2.57
CA THR A 19 12.60 26.02 -3.50
C THR A 19 11.41 26.15 -4.45
N ASP A 20 11.08 27.37 -4.83
CA ASP A 20 10.09 27.66 -5.87
C ASP A 20 10.68 27.51 -7.29
N GLN A 21 9.86 27.86 -8.29
CA GLN A 21 10.18 27.76 -9.71
C GLN A 21 11.34 28.68 -10.15
N GLN A 22 11.80 29.59 -9.29
CA GLN A 22 12.91 30.51 -9.54
C GLN A 22 14.14 30.16 -8.69
N GLY A 23 14.14 29.00 -8.02
CA GLY A 23 15.22 28.56 -7.15
C GLY A 23 15.30 29.34 -5.83
N GLN A 24 14.27 30.14 -5.52
CA GLN A 24 14.22 30.90 -4.28
C GLN A 24 13.64 30.04 -3.15
N LYS A 25 14.20 30.18 -1.96
CA LYS A 25 13.71 29.48 -0.77
C LYS A 25 12.28 29.94 -0.50
N VAL A 26 11.32 29.01 -0.47
CA VAL A 26 9.92 29.33 -0.14
C VAL A 26 9.87 29.80 1.31
N SER A 27 9.83 31.12 1.49
CA SER A 27 9.97 31.79 2.80
C SER A 27 8.64 32.43 3.27
N ASP A 28 7.57 32.21 2.52
CA ASP A 28 6.37 33.04 2.61
C ASP A 28 5.36 32.52 3.65
N SER A 29 5.35 33.16 4.82
CA SER A 29 4.51 32.77 5.97
C SER A 29 3.01 33.00 5.74
N ARG A 30 2.60 33.65 4.63
CA ARG A 30 1.18 33.88 4.30
C ARG A 30 0.58 32.82 3.37
N THR A 31 1.39 32.06 2.64
CA THR A 31 0.95 30.80 1.99
C THR A 31 0.79 29.66 3.02
N ILE A 32 1.41 29.84 4.20
CA ILE A 32 1.36 28.94 5.36
C ILE A 32 0.06 29.11 6.18
N ALA A 33 -0.68 30.22 6.00
CA ALA A 33 -1.80 30.56 6.86
C ALA A 33 -2.99 31.22 6.11
N HIS A 34 -3.60 30.57 5.11
CA HIS A 34 -5.00 30.82 4.74
C HIS A 34 -5.55 29.79 3.73
N ARG A 35 -6.33 28.82 4.25
CA ARG A 35 -7.54 28.22 3.66
C ARG A 35 -8.11 27.23 4.69
N GLU A 36 -8.71 27.81 5.72
CA GLU A 36 -9.79 27.17 6.46
C GLU A 36 -11.13 27.62 5.84
N GLY A 37 -12.00 26.65 5.53
CA GLY A 37 -13.42 26.85 5.22
C GLY A 37 -13.90 26.32 3.86
N PRO A 38 -14.97 25.49 3.77
CA PRO A 38 -15.79 24.89 4.83
C PRO A 38 -15.45 23.38 5.01
N LYS A 39 -14.90 23.04 6.17
CA LYS A 39 -14.95 21.68 6.73
C LYS A 39 -16.17 21.61 7.63
N GLY A 40 -17.06 20.65 7.41
CA GLY A 40 -18.09 20.28 8.38
C GLY A 40 -17.43 19.62 9.60
N HIS A 41 -16.96 20.44 10.52
CA HIS A 41 -16.61 20.04 11.89
C HIS A 41 -17.62 20.70 12.83
N THR A 42 -18.42 19.89 13.52
CA THR A 42 -18.89 20.26 14.85
C THR A 42 -17.87 19.74 15.86
N SER A 43 -17.05 20.67 16.35
CA SER A 43 -16.25 20.48 17.56
C SER A 43 -17.18 20.61 18.76
N GLY A 44 -17.37 19.50 19.50
CA GLY A 44 -17.87 19.51 20.86
C GLY A 44 -16.69 19.68 21.82
N ILE A 45 -16.62 20.85 22.44
CA ILE A 45 -15.65 21.30 23.43
C ILE A 45 -15.53 20.29 24.59
N LEU A 46 -14.31 19.86 24.93
CA LEU A 46 -13.93 19.64 26.33
C LEU A 46 -12.60 20.35 26.60
N LYS A 47 -12.69 21.38 27.45
CA LYS A 47 -11.58 22.20 27.93
C LYS A 47 -10.59 21.32 28.71
N THR A 48 -9.32 21.35 28.35
CA THR A 48 -8.23 20.77 29.13
C THR A 48 -7.67 21.82 30.10
N SER A 49 -7.79 21.52 31.39
CA SER A 49 -6.90 22.05 32.43
C SER A 49 -5.76 21.05 32.67
N PRO A 50 -4.60 21.48 33.17
CA PRO A 50 -3.38 20.67 33.10
C PRO A 50 -3.36 19.63 34.22
N GLY A 51 -3.19 18.36 33.84
CA GLY A 51 -2.86 17.27 34.76
C GLY A 51 -3.87 16.12 34.78
N LYS A 52 -3.88 15.27 33.74
CA LYS A 52 -4.11 13.81 33.83
C LYS A 52 -4.14 13.20 32.43
N ARG A 53 -3.28 12.18 32.25
CA ARG A 53 -3.26 11.11 31.23
C ARG A 53 -4.13 11.35 29.99
N VAL A 54 -3.48 11.71 28.89
CA VAL A 54 -4.08 11.71 27.54
C VAL A 54 -4.25 10.26 27.08
N GLY A 55 -5.50 9.90 26.79
CA GLY A 55 -5.92 8.56 26.43
C GLY A 55 -5.30 8.08 25.12
N VAL A 56 -4.64 6.92 25.22
CA VAL A 56 -4.39 5.98 24.14
C VAL A 56 -5.74 5.41 23.72
N ASN A 57 -6.14 5.55 22.46
CA ASN A 57 -7.27 4.78 21.92
C ASN A 57 -6.89 3.29 21.98
N SER A 58 -7.73 2.48 22.63
CA SER A 58 -7.45 1.16 23.17
C SER A 58 -6.78 0.17 22.22
N MET A 59 -5.60 -0.31 22.64
CA MET A 59 -4.80 -1.41 22.05
C MET A 59 -5.44 -2.81 22.16
N GLY A 60 -6.76 -2.95 22.33
CA GLY A 60 -7.37 -4.21 22.82
C GLY A 60 -8.64 -4.72 22.14
N ASP A 61 -9.16 -4.03 21.12
CA ASP A 61 -10.49 -4.37 20.57
C ASP A 61 -10.44 -5.16 19.26
N TYR A 62 -9.26 -5.35 18.67
CA TYR A 62 -9.07 -6.07 17.41
C TYR A 62 -7.86 -7.00 17.45
N THR A 63 -7.96 -8.13 16.76
CA THR A 63 -6.86 -9.07 16.47
C THR A 63 -6.35 -8.80 15.06
N ALA A 64 -5.02 -8.70 14.88
CA ALA A 64 -4.43 -8.54 13.56
C ALA A 64 -4.03 -9.91 12.98
N ILE A 65 -4.47 -10.19 11.76
CA ILE A 65 -4.12 -11.40 11.02
C ILE A 65 -3.34 -11.00 9.78
N GLU A 66 -2.17 -11.59 9.62
CA GLU A 66 -1.32 -11.42 8.46
C GLU A 66 -1.31 -12.72 7.66
N LEU A 67 -1.53 -12.60 6.35
CA LEU A 67 -1.55 -13.72 5.42
C LEU A 67 -0.57 -13.44 4.29
N ILE A 68 0.26 -14.43 3.94
CA ILE A 68 1.15 -14.38 2.79
C ILE A 68 1.14 -15.73 2.09
N GLY A 69 1.04 -15.74 0.76
CA GLY A 69 1.07 -16.98 0.01
C GLY A 69 0.84 -16.82 -1.48
N ARG A 70 0.58 -17.93 -2.16
CA ARG A 70 0.29 -17.94 -3.60
C ARG A 70 -1.13 -17.47 -3.87
N ASP A 71 -1.25 -16.45 -4.69
CA ASP A 71 -2.53 -15.91 -5.14
C ASP A 71 -3.17 -16.80 -6.21
N ARG A 72 -4.50 -16.89 -6.17
CA ARG A 72 -5.34 -17.52 -7.20
C ARG A 72 -6.69 -16.81 -7.27
N PRO A 73 -7.35 -16.78 -8.45
CA PRO A 73 -8.70 -16.25 -8.56
C PRO A 73 -9.63 -16.88 -7.52
N GLY A 74 -10.34 -16.03 -6.77
CA GLY A 74 -11.27 -16.45 -5.73
C GLY A 74 -10.68 -16.68 -4.33
N LEU A 75 -9.36 -16.61 -4.14
CA LEU A 75 -8.73 -16.82 -2.83
C LEU A 75 -9.24 -15.84 -1.76
N LEU A 76 -9.34 -14.55 -2.09
CA LEU A 76 -9.88 -13.56 -1.14
C LEU A 76 -11.32 -13.90 -0.70
N SER A 77 -12.13 -14.43 -1.63
CA SER A 77 -13.48 -14.88 -1.32
C SER A 77 -13.49 -16.06 -0.35
N GLU A 78 -12.62 -17.05 -0.56
CA GLU A 78 -12.46 -18.18 0.35
C GLU A 78 -11.97 -17.75 1.75
N ILE A 79 -10.98 -16.85 1.82
CA ILE A 79 -10.49 -16.29 3.09
C ILE A 79 -11.63 -15.60 3.85
N SER A 80 -12.37 -14.72 3.17
CA SER A 80 -13.47 -13.99 3.80
C SER A 80 -14.64 -14.91 4.21
N ALA A 81 -14.87 -16.00 3.48
CA ALA A 81 -15.89 -16.99 3.83
C ALA A 81 -15.51 -17.78 5.08
N VAL A 82 -14.23 -18.15 5.25
CA VAL A 82 -13.74 -18.78 6.49
C VAL A 82 -13.95 -17.85 7.69
N LEU A 83 -13.56 -16.57 7.57
CA LEU A 83 -13.75 -15.60 8.65
C LEU A 83 -15.24 -15.41 9.00
N ALA A 84 -16.11 -15.32 7.98
CA ALA A 84 -17.55 -15.20 8.18
C ALA A 84 -18.16 -16.44 8.87
N ASN A 85 -17.73 -17.65 8.48
CA ASN A 85 -18.20 -18.90 9.09
C ASN A 85 -17.77 -19.07 10.55
N LEU A 86 -16.65 -18.44 10.94
CA LEU A 86 -16.17 -18.41 12.32
C LEU A 86 -16.78 -17.28 13.16
N HIS A 87 -17.77 -16.56 12.60
CA HIS A 87 -18.39 -15.38 13.21
C HIS A 87 -17.37 -14.29 13.58
N ILE A 88 -16.36 -14.14 12.71
CA ILE A 88 -15.32 -13.12 12.84
C ILE A 88 -15.66 -11.98 11.89
N ASN A 89 -15.80 -10.79 12.45
CA ASN A 89 -16.04 -9.57 11.70
C ASN A 89 -14.73 -8.95 11.23
N VAL A 90 -14.70 -8.44 10.00
CA VAL A 90 -13.51 -7.80 9.40
C VAL A 90 -13.73 -6.29 9.43
N VAL A 91 -13.08 -5.63 10.37
CA VAL A 91 -13.25 -4.19 10.63
C VAL A 91 -12.40 -3.36 9.68
N ALA A 92 -11.21 -3.86 9.35
CA ALA A 92 -10.39 -3.31 8.31
C ALA A 92 -9.55 -4.39 7.65
N ALA A 93 -9.22 -4.21 6.38
CA ALA A 93 -8.30 -5.08 5.68
C ALA A 93 -7.58 -4.34 4.56
N GLU A 94 -6.30 -4.66 4.37
CA GLU A 94 -5.56 -4.28 3.18
C GLU A 94 -4.98 -5.54 2.54
N VAL A 95 -5.24 -5.69 1.24
CA VAL A 95 -4.87 -6.88 0.45
C VAL A 95 -4.14 -6.42 -0.79
N TRP A 96 -2.92 -6.90 -1.01
CA TRP A 96 -2.12 -6.61 -2.19
C TRP A 96 -1.73 -7.91 -2.88
N THR A 97 -1.81 -7.94 -4.22
CA THR A 97 -1.30 -9.05 -5.01
C THR A 97 -0.23 -8.58 -5.98
N HIS A 98 0.84 -9.38 -6.13
CA HIS A 98 1.93 -9.13 -7.06
C HIS A 98 2.60 -10.44 -7.45
N ASN A 99 2.90 -10.66 -8.73
CA ASN A 99 3.60 -11.85 -9.23
C ASN A 99 3.02 -13.19 -8.71
N ARG A 100 1.68 -13.32 -8.71
CA ARG A 100 0.93 -14.48 -8.18
C ARG A 100 1.19 -14.73 -6.68
N ARG A 101 1.56 -13.71 -5.93
CA ARG A 101 1.60 -13.69 -4.47
C ARG A 101 0.54 -12.75 -3.94
N ILE A 102 0.00 -13.08 -2.77
CA ILE A 102 -0.96 -12.27 -2.04
C ILE A 102 -0.37 -11.97 -0.66
N ALA A 103 -0.49 -10.72 -0.23
CA ALA A 103 -0.27 -10.31 1.15
C ALA A 103 -1.54 -9.63 1.67
N CYS A 104 -2.00 -10.05 2.85
CA CYS A 104 -3.15 -9.46 3.52
C CYS A 104 -2.78 -9.08 4.94
N VAL A 105 -3.25 -7.92 5.39
CA VAL A 105 -3.32 -7.55 6.80
C VAL A 105 -4.78 -7.27 7.11
N LEU A 106 -5.36 -8.05 8.03
CA LEU A 106 -6.76 -7.96 8.44
C LEU A 106 -6.83 -7.59 9.91
N TYR A 107 -7.68 -6.62 10.26
CA TYR A 107 -8.07 -6.31 11.62
C TYR A 107 -9.46 -6.87 11.86
N VAL A 108 -9.55 -7.82 12.78
CA VAL A 108 -10.77 -8.56 13.04
C VAL A 108 -11.22 -8.45 14.48
N ASN A 109 -12.52 -8.53 14.71
CA ASN A 109 -13.09 -8.71 16.04
C ASN A 109 -14.15 -9.81 16.02
N ASP A 110 -14.48 -10.29 17.19
CA ASP A 110 -15.56 -11.23 17.38
C ASP A 110 -16.92 -10.52 17.24
N ASP A 111 -17.83 -11.07 16.43
CA ASP A 111 -19.15 -10.49 16.16
C ASP A 111 -20.01 -10.34 17.42
N THR A 112 -19.93 -11.31 18.33
CA THR A 112 -20.80 -11.38 19.50
C THR A 112 -20.36 -10.43 20.60
N THR A 113 -19.05 -10.29 20.79
CA THR A 113 -18.47 -9.49 21.88
C THR A 113 -17.97 -8.12 21.41
N ASN A 114 -17.79 -7.93 20.09
CA ASN A 114 -17.13 -6.77 19.47
C ASN A 114 -15.71 -6.51 20.01
N ARG A 115 -15.05 -7.54 20.53
CA ARG A 115 -13.68 -7.47 21.08
C ARG A 115 -12.70 -8.28 20.25
N ALA A 116 -11.41 -8.10 20.53
CA ALA A 116 -10.37 -8.92 19.95
C ALA A 116 -10.69 -10.41 20.19
N VAL A 117 -10.40 -11.23 19.18
CA VAL A 117 -10.47 -12.68 19.32
C VAL A 117 -9.25 -13.10 20.15
N ASP A 118 -9.48 -13.43 21.42
CA ASP A 118 -8.46 -13.79 22.41
C ASP A 118 -8.47 -15.29 22.78
N ASP A 119 -9.54 -16.00 22.41
CA ASP A 119 -9.66 -17.45 22.61
C ASP A 119 -8.64 -18.22 21.75
N GLU A 120 -7.67 -18.85 22.42
CA GLU A 120 -6.57 -19.58 21.79
C GLU A 120 -7.06 -20.76 20.93
N SER A 121 -8.16 -21.42 21.30
CA SER A 121 -8.71 -22.54 20.54
C SER A 121 -9.34 -22.07 19.22
N ARG A 122 -10.03 -20.92 19.25
CA ARG A 122 -10.60 -20.29 18.06
C ARG A 122 -9.52 -19.72 17.15
N LEU A 123 -8.51 -19.08 17.71
CA LEU A 123 -7.36 -18.58 16.96
C LEU A 123 -6.62 -19.73 16.27
N SER A 124 -6.40 -20.85 16.97
CA SER A 124 -5.75 -22.03 16.41
C SER A 124 -6.56 -22.65 15.27
N ALA A 125 -7.89 -22.81 15.47
CA ALA A 125 -8.77 -23.34 14.44
C ALA A 125 -8.84 -22.43 13.20
N MET A 126 -8.87 -21.11 13.41
CA MET A 126 -8.81 -20.12 12.34
C MET A 126 -7.49 -20.18 11.59
N GLU A 127 -6.36 -20.20 12.31
CA GLU A 127 -5.02 -20.27 11.72
C GLU A 127 -4.87 -21.55 10.88
N GLU A 128 -5.33 -22.69 11.39
CA GLU A 128 -5.28 -23.97 10.68
C GLU A 128 -6.11 -23.94 9.39
N GLN A 129 -7.35 -23.43 9.45
CA GLN A 129 -8.20 -23.30 8.26
C GLN A 129 -7.60 -22.38 7.21
N LEU A 130 -7.09 -21.20 7.62
CA LEU A 130 -6.45 -20.24 6.71
C LEU A 130 -5.16 -20.82 6.11
N LYS A 131 -4.34 -21.51 6.90
CA LYS A 131 -3.12 -22.17 6.44
C LYS A 131 -3.42 -23.27 5.41
N ASN A 132 -4.48 -24.04 5.63
CA ASN A 132 -4.93 -25.06 4.68
C ASN A 132 -5.36 -24.44 3.33
N LEU A 133 -6.04 -23.29 3.35
CA LEU A 133 -6.40 -22.55 2.13
C LEU A 133 -5.19 -22.02 1.36
N LEU A 134 -4.14 -21.59 2.09
CA LEU A 134 -2.93 -20.99 1.50
C LEU A 134 -1.94 -22.04 0.96
N ARG A 135 -1.97 -23.29 1.43
CA ARG A 135 -1.08 -24.35 0.92
C ARG A 135 -1.36 -24.69 -0.55
N GLY A 136 -2.62 -24.72 -0.98
CA GLY A 136 -3.02 -25.11 -2.33
C GLY A 136 -2.59 -26.54 -2.72
N CYS A 137 -3.14 -27.09 -3.81
CA CYS A 137 -2.93 -28.49 -4.23
C CYS A 137 -1.50 -28.84 -4.76
N GLY A 138 -0.46 -28.11 -4.39
CA GLY A 138 0.92 -28.37 -4.86
C GLY A 138 1.86 -28.75 -3.72
N ASN A 139 2.71 -29.75 -3.96
CA ASN A 139 3.81 -30.23 -3.08
C ASN A 139 4.94 -29.19 -2.86
N ASP A 140 4.67 -27.89 -2.94
CA ASP A 140 5.65 -26.86 -2.62
C ASP A 140 5.74 -26.75 -1.09
N ASP A 141 6.87 -27.18 -0.52
CA ASP A 141 7.17 -27.06 0.92
C ASP A 141 7.24 -25.60 1.42
N LYS A 142 7.20 -24.63 0.49
CA LYS A 142 6.97 -23.20 0.79
C LYS A 142 5.47 -22.93 0.94
N ALA A 143 4.88 -23.53 1.97
CA ALA A 143 3.50 -23.31 2.36
C ALA A 143 3.27 -21.83 2.69
N GLY A 144 2.17 -21.24 2.19
CA GLY A 144 1.80 -19.88 2.59
C GLY A 144 1.74 -19.75 4.12
N HIS A 145 2.20 -18.62 4.62
CA HIS A 145 2.29 -18.35 6.05
C HIS A 145 1.08 -17.54 6.50
N THR A 146 0.51 -17.96 7.62
CA THR A 146 -0.42 -17.18 8.41
C THR A 146 0.30 -16.81 9.69
N SER A 147 0.27 -15.54 10.08
CA SER A 147 0.71 -15.12 11.41
C SER A 147 -0.36 -14.23 12.03
N VAL A 148 -0.77 -14.58 13.24
CA VAL A 148 -1.68 -13.78 14.04
C VAL A 148 -0.85 -12.99 15.04
N SER A 149 -1.08 -11.67 15.13
CA SER A 149 -0.35 -10.80 16.06
C SER A 149 -1.30 -9.84 16.77
N LEU A 150 -0.92 -9.46 17.99
CA LEU A 150 -1.60 -8.45 18.78
C LEU A 150 -0.81 -7.14 18.67
N GLY A 151 -1.14 -6.27 17.72
CA GLY A 151 -0.40 -5.02 17.55
C GLY A 151 -0.78 -4.18 16.34
N SER A 152 -0.42 -2.91 16.38
CA SER A 152 -0.50 -1.98 15.26
C SER A 152 0.87 -1.89 14.59
N THR A 153 0.97 -2.39 13.37
CA THR A 153 2.07 -2.06 12.45
C THR A 153 1.55 -1.08 11.40
N HIS A 154 2.44 -0.27 10.80
CA HIS A 154 2.06 0.53 9.65
C HIS A 154 1.74 -0.41 8.48
N VAL A 155 0.44 -0.62 8.20
CA VAL A 155 -0.09 -1.67 7.29
C VAL A 155 0.64 -1.73 5.96
N ASP A 156 0.81 -0.57 5.31
CA ASP A 156 1.54 -0.44 4.05
C ASP A 156 2.99 -0.97 4.17
N ARG A 157 3.71 -0.60 5.24
CA ARG A 157 5.09 -1.04 5.48
C ARG A 157 5.12 -2.55 5.67
N ARG A 158 4.15 -3.08 6.42
CA ARG A 158 4.05 -4.51 6.71
C ARG A 158 3.76 -5.33 5.45
N LEU A 159 2.86 -4.87 4.60
CA LEU A 159 2.60 -5.50 3.29
C LEU A 159 3.84 -5.51 2.39
N HIS A 160 4.64 -4.44 2.41
CA HIS A 160 5.94 -4.43 1.72
C HIS A 160 6.88 -5.53 2.22
N GLN A 161 6.97 -5.71 3.54
CA GLN A 161 7.81 -6.73 4.17
C GLN A 161 7.31 -8.15 3.86
N LEU A 162 6.00 -8.39 3.97
CA LEU A 162 5.41 -9.70 3.68
C LEU A 162 5.71 -10.15 2.24
N LEU A 163 5.45 -9.29 1.25
CA LEU A 163 5.71 -9.60 -0.16
C LEU A 163 7.21 -9.77 -0.44
N PHE A 164 8.05 -8.93 0.18
CA PHE A 164 9.49 -9.04 0.05
C PHE A 164 10.03 -10.36 0.63
N SER A 165 9.58 -10.76 1.82
CA SER A 165 9.96 -12.02 2.46
C SER A 165 9.55 -13.25 1.62
N ASP A 166 8.42 -13.16 0.92
CA ASP A 166 7.95 -14.21 0.01
C ASP A 166 8.59 -14.15 -1.40
N ARG A 167 9.53 -13.22 -1.60
CA ARG A 167 10.34 -13.06 -2.82
C ARG A 167 9.51 -12.80 -4.07
N ASP A 168 8.48 -11.97 -3.95
CA ASP A 168 7.64 -11.54 -5.07
C ASP A 168 8.46 -10.91 -6.23
N TYR A 169 9.63 -10.35 -5.93
CA TYR A 169 10.55 -9.75 -6.90
C TYR A 169 11.32 -10.76 -7.79
N GLU A 170 11.28 -12.07 -7.50
CA GLU A 170 11.96 -13.10 -8.31
C GLU A 170 11.16 -13.54 -9.55
N GLY A 171 9.91 -13.11 -9.70
CA GLY A 171 9.06 -13.48 -10.83
C GLY A 171 9.63 -13.00 -12.17
N THR A 172 9.68 -13.89 -13.17
CA THR A 172 10.03 -13.53 -14.54
C THR A 172 8.97 -12.58 -15.07
N PHE A 173 9.27 -11.28 -15.13
CA PHE A 173 8.50 -10.35 -15.93
C PHE A 173 8.50 -10.93 -17.35
N ALA A 174 7.32 -11.19 -17.93
CA ALA A 174 7.26 -11.64 -19.31
C ALA A 174 8.05 -10.62 -20.14
N ALA A 175 9.22 -11.02 -20.63
CA ALA A 175 10.27 -10.14 -21.15
C ALA A 175 9.92 -9.48 -22.49
N ASN A 176 8.64 -9.39 -22.85
CA ASN A 176 8.13 -9.07 -24.18
C ASN A 176 6.99 -8.05 -24.16
N GLU A 177 7.06 -7.02 -23.32
CA GLU A 177 6.25 -5.80 -23.52
C GLU A 177 7.24 -4.64 -23.72
N PRO A 178 7.59 -4.29 -24.97
CA PRO A 178 8.53 -3.21 -25.27
C PRO A 178 7.92 -1.86 -24.91
N ASP A 179 8.68 -1.01 -24.21
CA ASP A 179 8.44 0.43 -24.03
C ASP A 179 7.01 0.85 -23.65
N SER A 180 6.38 0.14 -22.71
CA SER A 180 5.19 0.69 -22.06
C SER A 180 5.62 1.78 -21.06
N PRO A 181 5.06 3.02 -21.11
CA PRO A 181 5.40 4.13 -20.20
C PRO A 181 5.05 3.87 -18.72
N ILE A 182 4.58 2.66 -18.42
CA ILE A 182 4.16 2.21 -17.09
C ILE A 182 5.25 1.37 -16.41
N VAL A 183 6.24 0.89 -17.16
CA VAL A 183 7.35 0.09 -16.62
C VAL A 183 8.29 1.03 -15.85
N PRO A 184 8.50 0.83 -14.54
CA PRO A 184 9.50 1.59 -13.82
C PRO A 184 10.89 1.28 -14.38
N LYS A 185 11.65 2.33 -14.70
CA LYS A 185 13.06 2.21 -15.08
C LYS A 185 13.92 2.53 -13.88
N VAL A 186 14.66 1.54 -13.40
CA VAL A 186 15.58 1.68 -12.27
C VAL A 186 17.00 1.43 -12.76
N THR A 187 17.91 2.36 -12.48
CA THR A 187 19.36 2.19 -12.75
C THR A 187 20.14 2.37 -11.45
N VAL A 188 21.29 1.68 -11.37
CA VAL A 188 22.20 1.78 -10.25
C VAL A 188 23.59 2.11 -10.79
N ASP A 189 24.06 3.30 -10.47
CA ASP A 189 25.34 3.83 -10.92
C ASP A 189 26.27 4.05 -9.73
N ARG A 190 27.59 3.95 -9.97
CA ARG A 190 28.59 4.25 -8.93
C ARG A 190 28.98 5.71 -8.99
N CYS A 191 28.99 6.39 -7.84
CA CYS A 191 29.57 7.73 -7.71
C CYS A 191 30.98 7.62 -7.14
N GLU A 192 31.99 7.77 -7.99
CA GLU A 192 33.42 7.62 -7.64
C GLU A 192 33.93 8.68 -6.66
N GLU A 193 33.32 9.87 -6.63
CA GLU A 193 33.81 11.00 -5.83
C GLU A 193 33.46 10.92 -4.33
N LYS A 194 32.47 10.10 -3.95
CA LYS A 194 31.88 10.14 -2.59
C LYS A 194 31.57 8.76 -1.97
N ASP A 195 32.03 7.67 -2.58
CA ASP A 195 31.76 6.30 -2.12
C ASP A 195 30.26 6.04 -1.84
N TYR A 196 29.41 6.44 -2.79
CA TYR A 196 27.97 6.15 -2.77
C TYR A 196 27.57 5.40 -4.03
N SER A 197 26.52 4.59 -3.89
CA SER A 197 25.76 4.07 -5.02
C SER A 197 24.57 5.00 -5.27
N VAL A 198 24.33 5.35 -6.52
CA VAL A 198 23.23 6.23 -6.93
C VAL A 198 22.17 5.38 -7.59
N VAL A 199 21.00 5.33 -6.98
CA VAL A 199 19.83 4.66 -7.54
C VAL A 199 18.95 5.71 -8.19
N THR A 200 18.74 5.57 -9.50
CA THR A 200 17.84 6.44 -10.26
C THR A 200 16.56 5.67 -10.59
N VAL A 201 15.41 6.21 -10.19
CA VAL A 201 14.09 5.65 -10.44
C VAL A 201 13.29 6.61 -11.31
N ARG A 202 12.79 6.13 -12.45
CA ARG A 202 11.90 6.87 -13.34
C ARG A 202 10.64 6.06 -13.59
N CYS A 203 9.48 6.60 -13.21
CA CYS A 203 8.20 5.94 -13.41
C CYS A 203 7.04 6.94 -13.38
N LYS A 204 5.81 6.45 -13.57
CA LYS A 204 4.61 7.26 -13.36
C LYS A 204 4.56 7.78 -11.93
N ASP A 205 4.31 9.08 -11.77
CA ASP A 205 4.17 9.69 -10.46
C ASP A 205 2.86 9.23 -9.80
N ARG A 206 2.94 8.96 -8.50
CA ARG A 206 1.80 8.56 -7.69
C ARG A 206 2.04 8.85 -6.21
N PRO A 207 0.95 9.01 -5.43
CA PRO A 207 1.06 9.05 -3.98
C PRO A 207 1.85 7.85 -3.44
N LYS A 208 2.66 8.11 -2.41
CA LYS A 208 3.49 7.12 -1.70
C LYS A 208 4.61 6.48 -2.53
N LEU A 209 4.93 6.97 -3.74
CA LEU A 209 6.04 6.43 -4.54
C LEU A 209 7.39 6.49 -3.81
N MET A 210 7.76 7.66 -3.26
CA MET A 210 8.98 7.82 -2.44
C MET A 210 8.97 6.88 -1.24
N PHE A 211 7.83 6.75 -0.56
CA PHE A 211 7.69 5.88 0.61
C PHE A 211 8.03 4.43 0.25
N ASP A 212 7.49 3.93 -0.86
CA ASP A 212 7.72 2.56 -1.30
C ASP A 212 9.20 2.32 -1.66
N ILE A 213 9.85 3.29 -2.32
CA ILE A 213 11.28 3.22 -2.66
C ILE A 213 12.13 3.18 -1.39
N VAL A 214 11.91 4.11 -0.48
CA VAL A 214 12.67 4.22 0.78
C VAL A 214 12.48 2.99 1.66
N CYS A 215 11.26 2.48 1.79
CA CYS A 215 10.98 1.27 2.55
C CYS A 215 11.75 0.07 1.98
N THR A 216 11.79 -0.05 0.65
CA THR A 216 12.50 -1.13 -0.04
C THR A 216 14.01 -1.03 0.15
N LEU A 217 14.58 0.17 0.01
CA LEU A 217 16.01 0.40 0.27
C LEU A 217 16.37 0.04 1.71
N THR A 218 15.50 0.40 2.66
CA THR A 218 15.71 0.07 4.07
C THR A 218 15.61 -1.44 4.33
N ASP A 219 14.62 -2.13 3.74
CA ASP A 219 14.50 -3.60 3.86
C ASP A 219 15.72 -4.33 3.32
N LEU A 220 16.35 -3.74 2.30
CA LEU A 220 17.61 -4.19 1.73
C LEU A 220 18.84 -3.73 2.52
N GLN A 221 18.66 -3.12 3.70
CA GLN A 221 19.72 -2.64 4.57
C GLN A 221 20.60 -1.54 3.96
N TYR A 222 20.00 -0.68 3.14
CA TYR A 222 20.65 0.53 2.62
C TYR A 222 20.21 1.78 3.37
N VAL A 223 21.18 2.63 3.69
CA VAL A 223 20.99 3.96 4.26
C VAL A 223 20.97 4.98 3.12
N VAL A 224 19.92 5.79 3.08
CA VAL A 224 19.79 6.91 2.14
C VAL A 224 20.39 8.17 2.77
N PHE A 225 21.46 8.69 2.19
CA PHE A 225 22.14 9.91 2.66
C PHE A 225 21.53 11.16 2.06
N HIS A 226 21.29 11.11 0.75
CA HIS A 226 20.74 12.20 -0.03
C HIS A 226 19.72 11.66 -1.01
N ALA A 227 18.67 12.44 -1.26
CA ALA A 227 17.71 12.13 -2.31
C ALA A 227 17.27 13.40 -3.02
N THR A 228 17.21 13.31 -4.36
CA THR A 228 16.61 14.31 -5.23
C THR A 228 15.34 13.73 -5.80
N VAL A 229 14.20 14.38 -5.57
CA VAL A 229 12.92 13.93 -6.10
C VAL A 229 12.33 15.01 -6.96
N SER A 230 12.02 14.67 -8.20
CA SER A 230 11.39 15.58 -9.14
C SER A 230 10.15 14.96 -9.78
N SER A 231 9.14 15.80 -9.99
CA SER A 231 7.93 15.42 -10.74
C SER A 231 7.80 16.32 -11.97
N ASP A 232 7.55 15.68 -13.11
CA ASP A 232 7.34 16.29 -14.41
C ASP A 232 6.08 15.70 -15.05
N GLY A 233 4.98 16.46 -14.97
CA GLY A 233 3.67 16.01 -15.41
C GLY A 233 3.20 14.74 -14.70
N PRO A 234 2.86 13.66 -15.43
CA PRO A 234 2.44 12.39 -14.84
C PRO A 234 3.61 11.48 -14.44
N TYR A 235 4.86 11.93 -14.55
CA TYR A 235 6.06 11.14 -14.28
C TYR A 235 6.87 11.72 -13.13
N ALA A 236 7.55 10.84 -12.39
CA ALA A 236 8.50 11.19 -11.34
C ALA A 236 9.88 10.64 -11.70
N SER A 237 10.91 11.42 -11.41
CA SER A 237 12.32 11.05 -11.48
C SER A 237 12.95 11.27 -10.11
N GLN A 238 13.47 10.21 -9.51
CA GLN A 238 14.01 10.21 -8.16
C GLN A 238 15.41 9.62 -8.16
N GLU A 239 16.36 10.30 -7.51
CA GLU A 239 17.75 9.88 -7.39
C GLU A 239 18.07 9.73 -5.91
N TYR A 240 18.58 8.56 -5.51
CA TYR A 240 18.90 8.22 -4.13
C TYR A 240 20.36 7.85 -4.01
N TYR A 241 21.08 8.56 -3.13
CA TYR A 241 22.47 8.28 -2.78
C TYR A 241 22.47 7.36 -1.57
N ILE A 242 22.87 6.11 -1.80
CA ILE A 242 22.78 5.04 -0.82
C ILE A 242 24.14 4.42 -0.50
N ARG A 243 24.22 3.84 0.69
CA ARG A 243 25.31 2.96 1.13
C ARG A 243 24.71 1.82 1.93
N HIS A 244 25.27 0.63 1.83
CA HIS A 244 24.83 -0.48 2.66
C HIS A 244 25.18 -0.21 4.13
N MET A 245 24.44 -0.80 5.07
CA MET A 245 24.64 -0.56 6.52
C MET A 245 26.04 -0.98 7.01
N ASP A 246 26.71 -1.90 6.31
CA ASP A 246 28.11 -2.27 6.59
C ASP A 246 29.14 -1.26 6.08
N GLY A 247 28.68 -0.19 5.41
CA GLY A 247 29.54 0.83 4.82
C GLY A 247 29.97 0.55 3.37
N CYS A 248 29.62 -0.59 2.79
CA CYS A 248 29.98 -0.95 1.43
C CYS A 248 29.05 -0.29 0.39
N THR A 249 29.59 -0.09 -0.81
CA THR A 249 28.83 0.29 -2.01
C THR A 249 28.35 -0.95 -2.77
N LEU A 250 27.38 -0.76 -3.67
CA LEU A 250 26.90 -1.81 -4.58
C LEU A 250 27.98 -2.14 -5.62
N GLU A 251 28.84 -3.09 -5.30
CA GLU A 251 29.98 -3.48 -6.15
C GLU A 251 29.60 -4.56 -7.15
N THR A 252 28.83 -5.57 -6.72
CA THR A 252 28.54 -6.73 -7.56
C THR A 252 27.31 -6.51 -8.45
N GLU A 253 27.35 -7.05 -9.67
CA GLU A 253 26.19 -7.00 -10.57
C GLU A 253 24.97 -7.72 -9.97
N GLY A 254 25.18 -8.78 -9.18
CA GLY A 254 24.10 -9.49 -8.51
C GLY A 254 23.37 -8.66 -7.46
N GLU A 255 24.09 -7.85 -6.66
CA GLU A 255 23.46 -6.95 -5.69
C GLU A 255 22.71 -5.81 -6.38
N LYS A 256 23.30 -5.22 -7.43
CA LYS A 256 22.62 -4.20 -8.25
C LYS A 256 21.33 -4.74 -8.85
N GLU A 257 21.39 -5.92 -9.47
CA GLU A 257 20.23 -6.57 -10.06
C GLU A 257 19.15 -6.87 -9.00
N LYS A 258 19.56 -7.31 -7.80
CA LYS A 258 18.63 -7.52 -6.68
C LYS A 258 17.94 -6.22 -6.27
N VAL A 259 18.67 -5.12 -6.10
CA VAL A 259 18.11 -3.81 -5.75
C VAL A 259 17.12 -3.34 -6.83
N ILE A 260 17.48 -3.47 -8.11
CA ILE A 260 16.63 -3.13 -9.26
C ILE A 260 15.32 -3.93 -9.19
N LYS A 261 15.40 -5.26 -9.12
CA LYS A 261 14.21 -6.13 -9.08
C LYS A 261 13.30 -5.82 -7.89
N CYS A 262 13.87 -5.59 -6.71
CA CYS A 262 13.10 -5.27 -5.51
C CYS A 262 12.38 -3.92 -5.63
N LEU A 263 13.07 -2.89 -6.14
CA LEU A 263 12.48 -1.57 -6.35
C LEU A 263 11.38 -1.60 -7.41
N GLU A 264 11.62 -2.28 -8.52
CA GLU A 264 10.60 -2.43 -9.54
C GLU A 264 9.37 -3.17 -9.03
N ALA A 265 9.55 -4.27 -8.29
CA ALA A 265 8.45 -4.99 -7.65
C ALA A 265 7.69 -4.07 -6.68
N ALA A 266 8.40 -3.38 -5.78
CA ALA A 266 7.81 -2.47 -4.82
C ALA A 266 6.97 -1.35 -5.47
N ILE A 267 7.45 -0.80 -6.60
CA ILE A 267 6.71 0.20 -7.36
C ILE A 267 5.44 -0.42 -7.96
N ARG A 268 5.56 -1.60 -8.59
CA ARG A 268 4.46 -2.32 -9.26
C ARG A 268 3.38 -2.83 -8.30
N ARG A 269 3.71 -3.19 -7.05
CA ARG A 269 2.73 -3.61 -6.01
C ARG A 269 1.55 -2.64 -5.85
N ARG A 270 1.78 -1.34 -6.08
CA ARG A 270 0.75 -0.30 -5.98
C ARG A 270 0.43 0.39 -7.30
N ILE A 271 0.97 -0.07 -8.43
CA ILE A 271 0.49 0.36 -9.74
C ILE A 271 -0.85 -0.35 -9.96
N SER A 272 -1.92 0.33 -9.57
CA SER A 272 -3.27 -0.17 -9.76
C SER A 272 -3.72 0.09 -11.19
N GLU A 273 -3.31 -0.78 -12.11
CA GLU A 273 -3.98 -0.92 -13.39
C GLU A 273 -5.29 -1.69 -13.18
N GLY A 274 -6.38 -1.23 -13.82
CA GLY A 274 -7.67 -1.90 -13.78
C GLY A 274 -8.84 -1.02 -13.36
N LEU A 275 -9.94 -1.70 -13.04
CA LEU A 275 -11.19 -1.07 -12.64
C LEU A 275 -11.22 -0.95 -11.10
N SER A 276 -11.51 0.23 -10.58
CA SER A 276 -11.74 0.44 -9.16
C SER A 276 -13.24 0.40 -8.86
N LEU A 277 -13.64 -0.49 -7.97
CA LEU A 277 -15.00 -0.63 -7.46
C LEU A 277 -15.02 -0.09 -6.03
N GLU A 278 -15.77 0.98 -5.80
CA GLU A 278 -15.99 1.55 -4.47
C GLU A 278 -17.39 1.16 -3.99
N LEU A 279 -17.45 0.48 -2.86
CA LEU A 279 -18.67 -0.10 -2.30
C LEU A 279 -18.94 0.53 -0.94
N CYS A 280 -20.19 0.95 -0.74
CA CYS A 280 -20.67 1.48 0.52
C CYS A 280 -21.95 0.75 0.93
N ALA A 281 -21.95 0.15 2.11
CA ALA A 281 -23.09 -0.58 2.66
C ALA A 281 -23.13 -0.44 4.18
N LYS A 282 -24.25 -0.83 4.80
CA LYS A 282 -24.28 -1.05 6.25
C LYS A 282 -23.39 -2.26 6.56
N ASP A 283 -22.46 -2.08 7.49
CA ASP A 283 -21.52 -3.12 7.86
C ASP A 283 -22.23 -4.25 8.61
N ARG A 284 -21.78 -5.48 8.34
CA ARG A 284 -22.26 -6.71 8.97
C ARG A 284 -21.26 -7.83 8.71
N VAL A 285 -21.26 -8.81 9.61
CA VAL A 285 -20.52 -10.05 9.38
C VAL A 285 -20.96 -10.72 8.09
N GLY A 286 -19.97 -11.19 7.33
CA GLY A 286 -20.18 -11.81 6.03
C GLY A 286 -20.30 -10.84 4.86
N LEU A 287 -20.37 -9.51 5.07
CA LEU A 287 -20.43 -8.55 3.95
C LEU A 287 -19.23 -8.68 3.01
N LEU A 288 -18.01 -8.77 3.54
CA LEU A 288 -16.82 -8.98 2.72
C LEU A 288 -16.88 -10.30 1.95
N SER A 289 -17.42 -11.36 2.57
CA SER A 289 -17.63 -12.66 1.93
C SER A 289 -18.65 -12.61 0.80
N GLU A 290 -19.74 -11.88 0.98
CA GLU A 290 -20.76 -11.70 -0.05
C GLU A 290 -20.20 -10.94 -1.25
N VAL A 291 -19.56 -9.80 -1.00
CA VAL A 291 -18.97 -8.96 -2.06
C VAL A 291 -17.94 -9.72 -2.87
N THR A 292 -16.95 -10.32 -2.20
CA THR A 292 -15.86 -11.02 -2.88
C THR A 292 -16.34 -12.29 -3.61
N ARG A 293 -17.41 -12.92 -3.12
CA ARG A 293 -18.09 -14.02 -3.81
C ARG A 293 -18.73 -13.54 -5.11
N VAL A 294 -19.47 -12.43 -5.09
CA VAL A 294 -20.06 -11.84 -6.31
C VAL A 294 -18.97 -11.50 -7.34
N LEU A 295 -17.86 -10.89 -6.90
CA LEU A 295 -16.72 -10.62 -7.79
C LEU A 295 -16.17 -11.91 -8.42
N ARG A 296 -15.98 -12.96 -7.62
CA ARG A 296 -15.49 -14.26 -8.09
C ARG A 296 -16.46 -14.91 -9.08
N GLU A 297 -17.77 -14.91 -8.80
CA GLU A 297 -18.80 -15.51 -9.65
C GLU A 297 -18.94 -14.79 -11.00
N ASN A 298 -18.63 -13.49 -11.03
CA ASN A 298 -18.53 -12.68 -12.26
C ASN A 298 -17.13 -12.78 -12.93
N GLY A 299 -16.29 -13.74 -12.54
CA GLY A 299 -14.98 -13.99 -13.17
C GLY A 299 -13.93 -12.90 -12.93
N LEU A 300 -14.11 -12.07 -11.90
CA LEU A 300 -13.15 -11.03 -11.53
C LEU A 300 -12.10 -11.55 -10.55
N SER A 301 -10.87 -11.07 -10.75
CA SER A 301 -9.78 -11.21 -9.79
C SER A 301 -9.53 -9.89 -9.08
N VAL A 302 -9.31 -9.95 -7.76
CA VAL A 302 -8.99 -8.78 -6.94
C VAL A 302 -7.48 -8.64 -6.85
N THR A 303 -6.93 -7.55 -7.41
CA THR A 303 -5.48 -7.26 -7.36
C THR A 303 -5.11 -6.43 -6.13
N ARG A 304 -6.06 -5.65 -5.65
CA ARG A 304 -5.93 -4.91 -4.40
C ARG A 304 -7.30 -4.69 -3.74
N ALA A 305 -7.35 -4.75 -2.42
CA ALA A 305 -8.53 -4.36 -1.65
C ALA A 305 -8.14 -3.50 -0.46
N GLY A 306 -8.93 -2.46 -0.21
CA GLY A 306 -8.97 -1.73 1.05
C GLY A 306 -10.37 -1.82 1.63
N VAL A 307 -10.50 -2.35 2.83
CA VAL A 307 -11.76 -2.55 3.56
C VAL A 307 -11.65 -1.74 4.83
N THR A 308 -12.65 -0.92 5.13
CA THR A 308 -12.69 -0.13 6.35
C THR A 308 -14.12 0.06 6.82
N THR A 309 -14.34 -0.05 8.12
CA THR A 309 -15.62 0.28 8.76
C THR A 309 -15.53 1.62 9.46
N VAL A 310 -16.45 2.53 9.14
CA VAL A 310 -16.58 3.85 9.77
C VAL A 310 -17.98 3.98 10.33
N GLY A 311 -18.08 3.97 11.67
CA GLY A 311 -19.38 3.87 12.34
C GLY A 311 -20.06 2.56 11.99
N GLU A 312 -21.28 2.63 11.43
CA GLU A 312 -22.03 1.45 10.96
C GLU A 312 -21.87 1.20 9.44
N GLN A 313 -20.98 1.93 8.76
CA GLN A 313 -20.83 1.84 7.31
C GLN A 313 -19.51 1.17 6.94
N ALA A 314 -19.61 0.13 6.11
CA ALA A 314 -18.47 -0.45 5.42
C ALA A 314 -18.17 0.37 4.17
N MET A 315 -16.92 0.78 4.04
CA MET A 315 -16.36 1.48 2.89
C MET A 315 -15.23 0.63 2.31
N ASN A 316 -15.52 0.00 1.17
CA ASN A 316 -14.61 -0.96 0.56
C ASN A 316 -14.20 -0.47 -0.83
N VAL A 317 -12.92 -0.61 -1.15
CA VAL A 317 -12.35 -0.31 -2.46
C VAL A 317 -11.67 -1.55 -2.99
N PHE A 318 -12.10 -2.04 -4.15
CA PHE A 318 -11.50 -3.19 -4.82
C PHE A 318 -10.95 -2.75 -6.17
N TYR A 319 -9.70 -3.07 -6.43
CA TYR A 319 -9.10 -3.00 -7.75
C TYR A 319 -9.20 -4.38 -8.38
N VAL A 320 -9.86 -4.44 -9.54
CA VAL A 320 -10.21 -5.69 -10.18
C VAL A 320 -9.75 -5.72 -11.64
N SER A 321 -9.41 -6.94 -12.06
CA SER A 321 -9.15 -7.33 -13.44
C SER A 321 -10.02 -8.55 -13.78
N ASP A 322 -10.06 -8.94 -15.04
CA ASP A 322 -10.55 -10.29 -15.38
C ASP A 322 -9.60 -11.37 -14.83
N ALA A 323 -10.04 -12.63 -14.84
CA ALA A 323 -9.25 -13.77 -14.38
C ALA A 323 -7.94 -14.01 -15.17
N SER A 324 -7.79 -13.39 -16.36
CA SER A 324 -6.57 -13.42 -17.17
C SER A 324 -5.65 -12.21 -16.94
N GLY A 325 -6.03 -11.29 -16.06
CA GLY A 325 -5.27 -10.07 -15.75
C GLY A 325 -5.52 -8.90 -16.69
N LYS A 326 -6.51 -8.98 -17.58
CA LYS A 326 -6.84 -7.90 -18.52
C LYS A 326 -7.93 -6.97 -17.96
N PRO A 327 -8.15 -5.80 -18.59
CA PRO A 327 -9.23 -4.89 -18.20
C PRO A 327 -10.61 -5.56 -18.28
N VAL A 328 -11.46 -5.26 -17.30
CA VAL A 328 -12.84 -5.76 -17.22
C VAL A 328 -13.70 -5.18 -18.33
N ASP A 329 -14.49 -6.02 -19.00
CA ASP A 329 -15.40 -5.60 -20.06
C ASP A 329 -16.61 -4.80 -19.53
N ALA A 330 -17.25 -4.04 -20.42
CA ALA A 330 -18.39 -3.20 -20.04
C ALA A 330 -19.63 -4.01 -19.65
N LYS A 331 -19.77 -5.24 -20.14
CA LYS A 331 -20.94 -6.09 -19.89
C LYS A 331 -20.93 -6.59 -18.44
N THR A 332 -19.79 -7.10 -18.00
CA THR A 332 -19.53 -7.56 -16.64
C THR A 332 -19.72 -6.42 -15.64
N ILE A 333 -19.28 -5.20 -15.98
CA ILE A 333 -19.52 -4.01 -15.13
C ILE A 333 -21.02 -3.75 -14.92
N GLU A 334 -21.82 -3.90 -15.97
CA GLU A 334 -23.26 -3.66 -15.88
C GLU A 334 -23.99 -4.78 -15.14
N GLU A 335 -23.56 -6.03 -15.31
CA GLU A 335 -24.02 -7.18 -14.53
C GLU A 335 -23.75 -6.98 -13.02
N LEU A 336 -22.53 -6.55 -12.66
CA LEU A 336 -22.17 -6.21 -11.29
C LEU A 336 -23.01 -5.08 -10.73
N ARG A 337 -23.29 -4.02 -11.51
CA ARG A 337 -24.17 -2.94 -11.08
C ARG A 337 -25.59 -3.43 -10.80
N LYS A 338 -26.10 -4.36 -11.61
CA LYS A 338 -27.43 -4.93 -11.40
C LYS A 338 -27.48 -5.81 -10.17
N GLU A 339 -26.46 -6.63 -9.93
CA GLU A 339 -26.42 -7.58 -8.80
C GLU A 339 -26.11 -6.88 -7.48
N ILE A 340 -25.00 -6.13 -7.43
CA ILE A 340 -24.53 -5.45 -6.23
C ILE A 340 -25.39 -4.21 -5.92
N GLY A 341 -25.80 -3.47 -6.96
CA GLY A 341 -26.55 -2.22 -6.80
C GLY A 341 -27.93 -2.35 -6.15
N GLN A 342 -28.48 -3.57 -6.10
CA GLN A 342 -29.73 -3.85 -5.39
C GLN A 342 -29.55 -3.87 -3.86
N THR A 343 -28.37 -4.28 -3.39
CA THR A 343 -28.10 -4.49 -1.96
C THR A 343 -27.21 -3.39 -1.37
N MET A 344 -26.37 -2.75 -2.19
CA MET A 344 -25.38 -1.77 -1.73
C MET A 344 -25.06 -0.71 -2.79
N ARG A 345 -24.53 0.43 -2.34
CA ARG A 345 -24.12 1.50 -3.24
C ARG A 345 -22.78 1.15 -3.87
N LEU A 346 -22.78 0.91 -5.19
CA LEU A 346 -21.59 0.67 -5.99
C LEU A 346 -21.24 1.90 -6.85
N ASN A 347 -20.00 2.36 -6.74
CA ASN A 347 -19.41 3.36 -7.62
C ASN A 347 -18.25 2.74 -8.40
N VAL A 348 -18.25 2.92 -9.71
CA VAL A 348 -17.28 2.32 -10.62
C VAL A 348 -16.37 3.41 -11.18
N LYS A 349 -15.10 3.39 -10.82
CA LYS A 349 -14.07 4.31 -11.33
C LYS A 349 -13.11 3.56 -12.24
N LYS A 350 -12.98 3.99 -13.49
CA LYS A 350 -11.90 3.51 -14.36
C LYS A 350 -10.61 4.23 -13.97
N ALA A 351 -9.48 3.51 -14.01
CA ALA A 351 -8.17 4.17 -13.97
C ALA A 351 -8.11 5.24 -15.08
N PRO A 352 -7.50 6.41 -14.84
CA PRO A 352 -7.41 7.46 -15.86
C PRO A 352 -6.59 6.98 -17.06
N THR A 353 -7.26 6.56 -18.13
CA THR A 353 -6.69 6.39 -19.47
C THR A 353 -6.67 7.74 -20.16
N ASN A 354 -5.58 8.49 -20.00
CA ASN A 354 -5.41 9.74 -20.75
C ASN A 354 -4.95 9.44 -22.18
N THR A 355 -5.91 9.08 -23.03
CA THR A 355 -5.77 9.25 -24.48
C THR A 355 -6.14 10.69 -24.80
N LYS A 356 -5.15 11.58 -24.73
CA LYS A 356 -5.00 12.79 -25.56
C LYS A 356 -3.70 13.48 -25.16
N ALA A 357 -2.70 13.37 -26.03
CA ALA A 357 -1.59 14.30 -26.04
C ALA A 357 -2.19 15.71 -26.21
N LEU A 358 -2.19 16.50 -25.14
CA LEU A 358 -2.37 17.93 -25.24
C LEU A 358 -1.00 18.50 -25.57
N GLU A 359 -0.95 19.22 -26.68
CA GLU A 359 0.25 19.83 -27.23
C GLU A 359 1.04 20.65 -26.19
N ALA A 360 2.36 20.55 -26.31
CA ALA A 360 3.32 21.17 -25.42
C ALA A 360 3.13 22.69 -25.32
N SER A 361 2.70 23.15 -24.15
CA SER A 361 3.04 24.48 -23.65
C SER A 361 3.62 24.30 -22.24
N GLY A 362 4.80 24.89 -22.02
CA GLY A 362 5.74 24.51 -20.97
C GLY A 362 5.12 24.48 -19.57
N TRP A 363 5.23 23.33 -18.90
CA TRP A 363 4.87 23.20 -17.50
C TRP A 363 6.06 22.73 -16.66
N ALA A 364 6.19 23.35 -15.49
CA ALA A 364 7.40 23.41 -14.67
C ALA A 364 7.75 22.10 -13.93
N LYS A 365 9.05 21.80 -13.90
CA LYS A 365 9.66 20.78 -13.03
C LYS A 365 9.59 21.25 -11.58
N THR A 366 9.09 20.41 -10.69
CA THR A 366 9.19 20.63 -9.23
C THR A 366 10.20 19.64 -8.68
N SER A 367 11.24 20.11 -7.99
CA SER A 367 12.26 19.27 -7.35
C SER A 367 12.32 19.54 -5.85
N PHE A 368 12.59 18.48 -5.08
CA PHE A 368 12.76 18.50 -3.64
C PHE A 368 14.04 17.75 -3.26
N PHE A 369 14.74 18.24 -2.25
CA PHE A 369 15.97 17.64 -1.73
C PHE A 369 15.77 17.23 -0.27
N PHE A 370 16.16 16.00 0.06
CA PHE A 370 16.11 15.48 1.43
C PHE A 370 17.53 15.18 1.92
N GLY A 371 17.91 15.80 3.05
CA GLY A 371 19.08 15.42 3.85
C GLY A 371 18.65 14.63 5.08
N SER A 372 19.26 13.45 5.28
CA SER A 372 19.19 12.58 6.47
C SER A 372 17.84 12.49 7.19
N LEU A 373 16.75 12.23 6.46
CA LEU A 373 15.37 12.22 6.98
C LEU A 373 14.91 10.86 7.54
N LEU A 374 15.69 9.78 7.40
CA LEU A 374 15.11 8.45 7.34
C LEU A 374 15.30 7.54 8.57
N GLU A 375 15.96 8.00 9.63
CA GLU A 375 16.10 7.19 10.85
C GLU A 375 14.80 7.04 11.66
N LYS A 376 13.82 7.95 11.52
CA LYS A 376 12.65 8.01 12.43
C LYS A 376 11.36 7.39 11.87
N PHE A 377 11.38 6.87 10.64
CA PHE A 377 10.21 6.18 10.03
C PHE A 377 10.28 4.65 10.18
N LEU A 378 11.26 4.14 10.93
CA LEU A 378 11.74 2.75 10.84
C LEU A 378 11.69 1.95 12.16
N THR A 379 11.00 2.45 13.19
CA THR A 379 10.75 1.70 14.44
C THR A 379 9.28 1.69 14.79
#